data_AF-A0A0H1R4I2-F1
#
_entry.id   AF-A0A0H1R4I2-F1
#
_cell.length_a   1.000
_cell.length_b   1.000
_cell.length_c   1.000
_cell.angle_alpha   90.00
_cell.angle_beta   90.00
_cell.angle_gamma   90.00
#
_symmetry.space_group_name_H-M   'P 1'
#
loop_
_entity.id
_entity.type
_entity.pdbx_description
1 polymer ?
#
loop_
_entity_poly.entity_id
_entity_poly.type
_entity_poly.pdbx_seq_one_letter_code
_entity_poly.pdbx_strand_id
1 'polypeptide(L)'
;MAPNRRRNRNFILTTASLLVIVVACIVVAGCTGGMSTPGTAVGLTGTSWTLDSYLDENGTLVEVLPGTEVTARFDDDGKVTGSAGCNGYGGDYRLDGTTLSISSIAQTLKLCTEPEGIMEQEARFIDLLGSAAGCRVENDRLVITDAEGIDVLFFVKGDVSPGLAGNTWWTLASLAGENGTLTPVLDGTAVTATFSAEGSLGGSAGCNHYSADYTVDGAALTIGSAVRTEMYCSEPPGIMDQEDRYLALLTEVASYRMEGGLLTLMDGEGADILVFEEVVRTPDLPFVGTDWVLEAHSTGGDAVSSVIAGTTISAKFAADGKVAGNAGCNHYGGDYRLDGTSLSVSSLYSTLMYCETPGVMDQEAAFMGHLANVSSYRTEGDRLILTDAAGTDLLFFVQAPEVTPAPLTGTEWTLESFSSPGGETVSSVIVGTTITAVFDPDGNVTGSAGCNSYGAGYRLDGTNLTIEPPISTKMNCNKPEGVMEQENRYLNLLTSVAGYHIDGNRLDLLDDAGKALLSYSAGRP
;
A
#
# COMPACT_ATOMS: atom_id res chain seq x y z
N MET A 1 -71.59 -12.23 38.93
CA MET A 1 -70.75 -12.46 37.75
C MET A 1 -69.51 -11.58 37.87
N ALA A 2 -68.32 -12.18 37.99
CA ALA A 2 -67.04 -11.48 37.82
C ALA A 2 -66.72 -11.32 36.31
N PRO A 3 -65.66 -10.61 35.85
CA PRO A 3 -64.56 -9.99 36.62
C PRO A 3 -64.05 -8.60 36.14
N ASN A 4 -63.30 -7.97 37.04
CA ASN A 4 -62.04 -7.21 36.90
C ASN A 4 -61.81 -6.16 35.78
N ARG A 5 -61.52 -4.93 36.21
CA ARG A 5 -60.24 -4.28 35.88
C ARG A 5 -59.82 -3.29 36.98
N ARG A 6 -58.68 -3.56 37.61
CA ARG A 6 -58.00 -2.69 38.57
C ARG A 6 -57.27 -1.55 37.83
N ARG A 7 -57.57 -0.31 38.21
CA ARG A 7 -56.64 0.84 38.15
C ARG A 7 -57.10 1.84 39.22
N ASN A 8 -56.44 1.82 40.39
CA ASN A 8 -56.61 2.82 41.45
C ASN A 8 -55.38 3.75 41.39
N ARG A 9 -55.55 5.07 41.21
CA ARG A 9 -55.86 6.10 42.25
C ARG A 9 -54.70 6.21 43.26
N ASN A 10 -54.18 7.37 43.66
CA ASN A 10 -54.57 8.77 43.45
C ASN A 10 -53.52 9.68 44.12
N PHE A 11 -53.29 10.88 43.54
CA PHE A 11 -52.98 12.19 44.17
C PHE A 11 -51.70 12.30 45.05
N ILE A 12 -50.92 13.38 44.99
CA ILE A 12 -51.20 14.65 45.67
C ILE A 12 -50.09 15.70 45.30
N LEU A 13 -50.54 16.91 44.93
CA LEU A 13 -50.00 18.28 45.12
C LEU A 13 -48.64 18.78 44.56
N THR A 14 -48.75 20.01 44.02
CA THR A 14 -47.77 21.12 43.89
C THR A 14 -46.96 21.29 42.59
N THR A 15 -47.52 22.04 41.63
CA THR A 15 -46.76 22.71 40.55
C THR A 15 -47.42 24.05 40.18
N ALA A 16 -46.74 25.17 40.48
CA ALA A 16 -46.90 26.45 39.80
C ALA A 16 -45.83 27.45 40.28
N SER A 17 -44.58 27.28 39.86
CA SER A 17 -43.52 28.30 39.94
C SER A 17 -42.31 27.83 39.12
N LEU A 18 -42.31 28.05 37.81
CA LEU A 18 -41.11 28.02 36.97
C LEU A 18 -41.46 28.48 35.55
N LEU A 19 -41.14 29.73 35.23
CA LEU A 19 -40.52 30.16 33.97
C LEU A 19 -40.41 31.70 34.00
N VAL A 20 -39.39 32.23 33.34
CA VAL A 20 -39.03 33.66 33.16
C VAL A 20 -38.03 34.22 34.17
N ILE A 21 -36.79 33.70 34.19
CA ILE A 21 -35.54 34.49 34.31
C ILE A 21 -34.41 33.73 33.59
N VAL A 22 -34.27 33.90 32.27
CA VAL A 22 -33.02 33.63 31.54
C VAL A 22 -33.01 34.57 30.33
N VAL A 23 -32.45 35.77 30.47
CA VAL A 23 -31.70 36.55 29.45
C VAL A 23 -31.19 37.81 30.16
N ALA A 24 -29.95 37.77 30.66
CA ALA A 24 -29.03 38.91 30.85
C ALA A 24 -27.80 38.46 31.67
N CYS A 25 -26.70 38.07 31.01
CA CYS A 25 -25.32 38.10 31.54
C CYS A 25 -24.31 37.84 30.40
N ILE A 26 -24.15 38.84 29.52
CA ILE A 26 -23.14 38.86 28.45
C ILE A 26 -21.83 39.48 29.00
N VAL A 27 -20.75 38.70 28.86
CA VAL A 27 -19.32 39.07 28.68
C VAL A 27 -18.54 39.64 29.89
N VAL A 28 -17.87 38.73 30.61
CA VAL A 28 -16.47 38.90 31.04
C VAL A 28 -15.76 37.55 30.78
N ALA A 29 -15.14 37.43 29.61
CA ALA A 29 -14.15 36.39 29.33
C ALA A 29 -12.77 37.07 29.41
N GLY A 30 -12.09 36.86 30.53
CA GLY A 30 -10.75 37.39 30.80
C GLY A 30 -9.97 36.36 31.62
N CYS A 31 -9.19 35.55 30.91
CA CYS A 31 -8.04 34.74 31.33
C CYS A 31 -7.98 34.31 32.81
N THR A 32 -8.55 33.15 33.11
CA THR A 32 -7.98 32.22 34.10
C THR A 32 -7.43 31.04 33.33
N GLY A 33 -6.11 30.83 33.40
CA GLY A 33 -5.43 29.72 32.75
C GLY A 33 -6.14 28.41 33.05
N GLY A 34 -6.42 27.65 31.99
CA GLY A 34 -6.97 26.31 32.11
C GLY A 34 -5.96 25.43 32.83
N MET A 35 -6.20 25.18 34.11
CA MET A 35 -5.72 23.97 34.75
C MET A 35 -6.55 22.84 34.16
N SER A 36 -5.92 22.07 33.28
CA SER A 36 -6.46 20.86 32.68
C SER A 36 -6.94 19.93 33.79
N THR A 37 -8.20 19.55 33.73
CA THR A 37 -8.76 18.46 34.53
C THR A 37 -7.92 17.19 34.30
N PRO A 38 -7.51 16.44 35.33
CA PRO A 38 -6.72 15.21 35.14
C PRO A 38 -7.51 14.19 34.31
N GLY A 39 -7.05 13.93 33.09
CA GLY A 39 -7.53 12.82 32.27
C GLY A 39 -7.04 11.50 32.85
N THR A 40 -7.92 10.50 32.88
CA THR A 40 -7.60 9.13 33.30
C THR A 40 -6.41 8.59 32.48
N ALA A 41 -5.38 8.03 33.13
CA ALA A 41 -4.23 7.41 32.46
C ALA A 41 -4.57 6.04 31.83
N VAL A 42 -5.58 6.01 30.95
CA VAL A 42 -5.93 4.83 30.16
C VAL A 42 -4.87 4.65 29.07
N GLY A 43 -4.26 3.47 28.99
CA GLY A 43 -3.31 3.13 27.93
C GLY A 43 -1.82 3.30 28.27
N LEU A 44 -1.47 3.57 29.54
CA LEU A 44 -0.06 3.56 29.97
C LEU A 44 0.55 2.15 29.92
N THR A 45 -0.12 1.19 30.54
CA THR A 45 0.36 -0.20 30.67
C THR A 45 0.24 -0.97 29.36
N GLY A 46 1.25 -1.76 29.03
CA GLY A 46 1.37 -2.54 27.79
C GLY A 46 1.85 -1.74 26.58
N THR A 47 1.97 -0.42 26.71
CA THR A 47 2.39 0.51 25.66
C THR A 47 3.87 0.85 25.80
N SER A 48 4.59 0.85 24.68
CA SER A 48 5.95 1.40 24.60
C SER A 48 5.90 2.88 24.27
N TRP A 49 6.75 3.67 24.91
CA TRP A 49 6.81 5.12 24.79
C TRP A 49 8.23 5.53 24.39
N THR A 50 8.36 6.44 23.44
CA THR A 50 9.65 7.01 23.03
C THR A 50 9.71 8.46 23.50
N LEU A 51 10.79 8.82 24.18
CA LEU A 51 10.97 10.18 24.71
C LEU A 51 11.17 11.15 23.55
N ASP A 52 10.35 12.19 23.51
CA ASP A 52 10.39 13.26 22.52
C ASP A 52 11.17 14.46 23.07
N SER A 53 10.88 14.83 24.32
CA SER A 53 11.56 15.94 25.01
C SER A 53 11.53 15.78 26.53
N TYR A 54 12.49 16.43 27.20
CA TYR A 54 12.64 16.41 28.65
C TYR A 54 13.11 17.77 29.18
N LEU A 55 12.91 17.99 30.48
CA LEU A 55 13.32 19.23 31.13
C LEU A 55 14.82 19.20 31.46
N ASP A 56 15.62 20.12 30.91
CA ASP A 56 17.05 20.22 31.25
C ASP A 56 17.27 20.70 32.70
N GLU A 57 18.53 20.80 33.14
CA GLU A 57 18.88 21.28 34.48
C GLU A 57 18.44 22.73 34.75
N ASN A 58 18.22 23.54 33.70
CA ASN A 58 17.81 24.93 33.80
C ASN A 58 16.28 25.11 33.80
N GLY A 59 15.51 24.02 33.72
CA GLY A 59 14.06 24.09 33.60
C GLY A 59 13.57 24.43 32.20
N THR A 60 14.38 24.21 31.16
CA THR A 60 14.03 24.41 29.76
C THR A 60 13.70 23.07 29.12
N LEU A 61 12.61 23.01 28.36
CA LEU A 61 12.26 21.82 27.59
C LEU A 61 13.22 21.68 26.41
N VAL A 62 13.93 20.56 26.34
CA VAL A 62 14.89 20.24 25.27
C VAL A 62 14.52 18.92 24.61
N GLU A 63 14.82 18.80 23.32
CA GLU A 63 14.64 17.56 22.56
C GLU A 63 15.73 16.55 22.92
N VAL A 64 15.42 15.28 22.68
CA VAL A 64 16.39 14.18 22.80
C VAL A 64 17.51 14.34 21.76
N LEU A 65 18.74 14.02 22.16
CA LEU A 65 19.91 14.10 21.30
C LEU A 65 19.70 13.30 20.02
N PRO A 66 19.94 13.88 18.83
CA PRO A 66 19.80 13.17 17.56
C PRO A 66 20.63 11.88 17.55
N GLY A 67 20.02 10.78 17.09
CA GLY A 67 20.68 9.48 17.03
C GLY A 67 20.72 8.72 18.36
N THR A 68 20.06 9.21 19.40
CA THR A 68 19.86 8.46 20.65
C THR A 68 18.40 8.03 20.79
N GLU A 69 18.17 6.83 21.33
CA GLU A 69 16.83 6.31 21.58
C GLU A 69 16.61 6.15 23.08
N VAL A 70 15.68 6.93 23.62
CA VAL A 70 15.26 6.86 25.03
C VAL A 70 13.82 6.38 25.08
N THR A 71 13.58 5.24 25.73
CA THR A 71 12.29 4.54 25.72
C THR A 71 11.81 4.19 27.11
N ALA A 72 10.50 4.03 27.28
CA ALA A 72 9.88 3.57 28.51
C ALA A 72 8.70 2.64 28.18
N ARG A 73 8.72 1.43 28.73
CA ARG A 73 7.63 0.46 28.66
C ARG A 73 7.15 0.14 30.06
N PHE A 74 5.84 0.23 30.29
CA PHE A 74 5.19 -0.06 31.56
C PHE A 74 4.44 -1.38 31.45
N ASP A 75 4.87 -2.42 32.15
CA ASP A 75 4.33 -3.77 32.06
C ASP A 75 3.30 -4.09 33.16
N ASP A 76 2.39 -5.03 32.87
CA ASP A 76 1.29 -5.42 33.78
C ASP A 76 1.77 -5.97 35.14
N ASP A 77 3.04 -6.38 35.25
CA ASP A 77 3.67 -6.86 36.48
C ASP A 77 4.19 -5.73 37.37
N GLY A 78 3.99 -4.47 36.99
CA GLY A 78 4.45 -3.29 37.74
C GLY A 78 5.91 -2.95 37.48
N LYS A 79 6.49 -3.39 36.36
CA LYS A 79 7.85 -3.02 35.94
C LYS A 79 7.86 -1.94 34.88
N VAL A 80 8.80 -1.01 35.02
CA VAL A 80 9.15 -0.07 33.96
C VAL A 80 10.51 -0.45 33.42
N THR A 81 10.64 -0.62 32.10
CA THR A 81 11.89 -0.99 31.43
C THR A 81 12.10 -0.12 30.20
N GLY A 82 13.36 0.07 29.78
CA GLY A 82 13.65 0.83 28.58
C GLY A 82 15.13 1.12 28.37
N SER A 83 15.40 1.91 27.33
CA SER A 83 16.71 2.51 27.05
C SER A 83 16.75 3.93 27.61
N ALA A 84 17.84 4.31 28.25
CA ALA A 84 18.14 5.67 28.66
C ALA A 84 19.08 6.39 27.68
N GLY A 85 19.26 5.85 26.47
CA GLY A 85 20.15 6.36 25.43
C GLY A 85 21.43 5.54 25.31
N CYS A 86 22.27 5.51 26.36
CA CYS A 86 23.50 4.71 26.37
C CYS A 86 23.32 3.37 27.11
N ASN A 87 22.56 3.37 28.20
CA ASN A 87 22.32 2.22 29.06
C ASN A 87 20.87 1.76 29.04
N GLY A 88 20.67 0.46 29.21
CA GLY A 88 19.36 -0.08 29.56
C GLY A 88 19.08 0.17 31.03
N TYR A 89 17.81 0.43 31.36
CA TYR A 89 17.35 0.59 32.73
C TYR A 89 16.10 -0.24 33.02
N GLY A 90 15.87 -0.49 34.31
CA GLY A 90 14.65 -1.11 34.80
C GLY A 90 14.32 -0.65 36.21
N GLY A 91 13.03 -0.60 36.55
CA GLY A 91 12.55 -0.20 37.87
C GLY A 91 11.17 -0.77 38.17
N ASP A 92 10.73 -0.54 39.40
CA ASP A 92 9.36 -0.81 39.84
C ASP A 92 8.51 0.44 39.62
N TYR A 93 7.28 0.30 39.12
CA TYR A 93 6.32 1.38 39.09
C TYR A 93 5.02 1.02 39.80
N ARG A 94 4.32 2.05 40.28
CA ARG A 94 2.97 1.94 40.79
C ARG A 94 2.11 3.03 40.17
N LEU A 95 0.95 2.63 39.66
CA LEU A 95 -0.03 3.54 39.08
C LEU A 95 -1.36 3.44 39.87
N ASP A 96 -1.84 4.58 40.37
CA ASP A 96 -3.16 4.72 40.98
C ASP A 96 -3.89 5.94 40.38
N GLY A 97 -4.78 5.67 39.43
CA GLY A 97 -5.40 6.72 38.61
C GLY A 97 -4.37 7.43 37.73
N THR A 98 -4.06 8.69 38.07
CA THR A 98 -3.03 9.51 37.41
C THR A 98 -1.77 9.64 38.27
N THR A 99 -1.73 9.02 39.45
CA THR A 99 -0.57 9.06 40.34
C THR A 99 0.40 7.98 39.90
N LEU A 100 1.57 8.37 39.44
CA LEU A 100 2.64 7.48 39.00
C LEU A 100 3.82 7.63 39.94
N SER A 101 4.32 6.52 40.49
CA SER A 101 5.57 6.52 41.27
C SER A 101 6.54 5.48 40.71
N ILE A 102 7.79 5.88 40.50
CA ILE A 102 8.88 5.00 40.05
C ILE A 102 9.86 4.77 41.20
N SER A 103 10.34 3.54 41.35
CA SER A 103 11.27 3.17 42.40
C SER A 103 12.23 2.08 41.94
N SER A 104 13.28 1.84 42.73
CA SER A 104 14.26 0.77 42.47
C SER A 104 14.93 0.84 41.08
N ILE A 105 15.10 2.04 40.52
CA ILE A 105 15.72 2.19 39.19
C ILE A 105 17.16 1.67 39.26
N ALA A 106 17.45 0.71 38.40
CA ALA A 106 18.77 0.17 38.15
C ALA A 106 19.09 0.29 36.66
N GLN A 107 20.36 0.50 36.33
CA GLN A 107 20.83 0.64 34.96
C GLN A 107 22.15 -0.10 34.75
N THR A 108 22.44 -0.43 33.50
CA THR A 108 23.80 -0.84 33.11
C THR A 108 24.77 0.34 33.22
N LEU A 109 26.08 0.07 33.27
CA LEU A 109 27.12 1.10 33.39
C LEU A 109 28.09 1.05 32.19
N LYS A 110 27.53 1.06 30.98
CA LYS A 110 28.27 1.29 29.74
C LYS A 110 28.64 2.77 29.67
N LEU A 111 29.82 3.04 29.11
CA LEU A 111 30.29 4.39 28.82
C LEU A 111 30.18 4.62 27.32
N CYS A 112 29.29 5.53 26.92
CA CYS A 112 29.17 5.99 25.53
C CYS A 112 29.81 7.37 25.41
N THR A 113 30.51 7.62 24.29
CA THR A 113 31.22 8.88 24.04
C THR A 113 30.64 9.68 22.89
N GLU A 114 29.74 9.08 22.11
CA GLU A 114 29.03 9.71 21.00
C GLU A 114 27.53 9.36 21.07
N PRO A 115 26.62 10.28 20.69
CA PRO A 115 26.90 11.71 20.46
C PRO A 115 27.34 12.44 21.74
N GLU A 116 28.02 13.59 21.57
CA GLU A 116 28.40 14.45 22.70
C GLU A 116 27.17 14.80 23.53
N GLY A 117 27.23 14.62 24.85
CA GLY A 117 26.09 14.85 25.76
C GLY A 117 25.27 13.61 26.11
N ILE A 118 25.54 12.42 25.52
CA ILE A 118 24.70 11.22 25.73
C ILE A 118 24.65 10.78 27.20
N MET A 119 25.78 10.86 27.91
CA MET A 119 25.85 10.49 29.32
C MET A 119 25.09 11.48 30.21
N GLU A 120 25.15 12.78 29.88
CA GLU A 120 24.41 13.84 30.56
C GLU A 120 22.89 13.69 30.36
N GLN A 121 22.47 13.41 29.12
CA GLN A 121 21.07 13.13 28.82
C GLN A 121 20.55 11.91 29.58
N GLU A 122 21.31 10.80 29.58
CA GLU A 122 20.94 9.59 30.32
C GLU A 122 20.74 9.89 31.81
N ALA A 123 21.72 10.56 32.43
CA ALA A 123 21.67 10.89 33.85
C ALA A 123 20.45 11.78 34.16
N ARG A 124 20.18 12.77 33.30
CA ARG A 124 19.04 13.67 33.46
C ARG A 124 17.71 12.94 33.31
N PHE A 125 17.59 12.08 32.31
CA PHE A 125 16.38 11.28 32.09
C PHE A 125 16.07 10.39 33.30
N ILE A 126 17.07 9.69 33.84
CA ILE A 126 16.90 8.77 34.98
C ILE A 126 16.50 9.54 36.25
N ASP A 127 17.09 10.71 36.49
CA ASP A 127 16.72 11.61 37.58
C ASP A 127 15.25 12.04 37.48
N LEU A 128 14.82 12.52 36.30
CA LEU A 128 13.44 12.94 36.05
C LEU A 128 12.45 11.78 36.18
N LEU A 129 12.79 10.60 35.64
CA LEU A 129 11.94 9.42 35.74
C LEU A 129 11.78 8.98 37.21
N GLY A 130 12.84 9.06 38.00
CA GLY A 130 12.78 8.81 39.45
C GLY A 130 11.96 9.83 40.23
N SER A 131 11.81 11.05 39.71
CA SER A 131 11.01 12.13 40.31
C SER A 131 9.50 12.06 40.00
N ALA A 132 9.08 11.10 39.17
CA ALA A 132 7.70 10.96 38.74
C ALA A 132 6.73 10.85 39.93
N ALA A 133 5.73 11.73 39.94
CA ALA A 133 4.62 11.73 40.90
C ALA A 133 3.24 11.66 40.22
N GLY A 134 3.17 11.99 38.93
CA GLY A 134 1.94 11.92 38.15
C GLY A 134 2.19 11.62 36.69
N CYS A 135 1.13 11.19 36.00
CA CYS A 135 1.14 11.03 34.55
C CYS A 135 -0.22 11.30 33.93
N ARG A 136 -0.21 11.65 32.64
CA ARG A 136 -1.40 11.72 31.80
C ARG A 136 -1.07 11.28 30.38
N VAL A 137 -2.05 10.71 29.70
CA VAL A 137 -1.97 10.35 28.28
C VAL A 137 -2.99 11.17 27.52
N GLU A 138 -2.52 11.99 26.57
CA GLU A 138 -3.35 12.88 25.76
C GLU A 138 -2.84 12.88 24.30
N ASN A 139 -3.71 12.64 23.31
CA ASN A 139 -3.36 12.65 21.88
C ASN A 139 -2.12 11.79 21.52
N ASP A 140 -2.09 10.54 21.98
CA ASP A 140 -0.96 9.60 21.81
C ASP A 140 0.38 10.13 22.36
N ARG A 141 0.36 11.07 23.31
CA ARG A 141 1.51 11.51 24.09
C ARG A 141 1.34 11.18 25.57
N LEU A 142 2.38 10.61 26.16
CA LEU A 142 2.50 10.43 27.60
C LEU A 142 3.28 11.61 28.17
N VAL A 143 2.72 12.27 29.18
CA VAL A 143 3.40 13.32 29.94
C VAL A 143 3.55 12.84 31.38
N ILE A 144 4.76 12.86 31.90
CA ILE A 144 5.07 12.59 33.31
C ILE A 144 5.31 13.91 34.03
N THR A 145 4.72 14.04 35.22
CA THR A 145 4.87 15.19 36.11
C THR A 145 5.62 14.83 37.38
N ASP A 146 6.39 15.77 37.90
CA ASP A 146 7.01 15.66 39.22
C ASP A 146 6.01 15.94 40.37
N ALA A 147 6.52 15.92 41.61
CA ALA A 147 5.72 16.17 42.81
C ALA A 147 5.23 17.62 42.96
N GLU A 148 5.82 18.58 42.23
CA GLU A 148 5.38 19.97 42.18
C GLU A 148 4.30 20.18 41.09
N GLY A 149 4.06 19.17 40.26
CA GLY A 149 3.10 19.20 39.16
C GLY A 149 3.69 19.79 37.87
N ILE A 150 5.02 19.87 37.77
CA ILE A 150 5.73 20.33 36.58
C ILE A 150 5.83 19.16 35.60
N ASP A 151 5.53 19.41 34.33
CA ASP A 151 5.73 18.44 33.25
C ASP A 151 7.24 18.28 32.99
N VAL A 152 7.77 17.08 33.23
CA VAL A 152 9.23 16.82 33.19
C VAL A 152 9.67 15.94 32.04
N LEU A 153 8.82 14.99 31.60
CA LEU A 153 9.11 14.08 30.49
C LEU A 153 7.91 14.03 29.55
N PHE A 154 8.18 14.17 28.25
CA PHE A 154 7.19 14.12 27.19
C PHE A 154 7.57 12.99 26.26
N PHE A 155 6.72 11.98 26.20
CA PHE A 155 6.87 10.85 25.30
C PHE A 155 5.79 10.92 24.23
N VAL A 156 6.15 10.42 23.05
CA VAL A 156 5.20 10.01 22.03
C VAL A 156 4.97 8.51 22.18
N LYS A 157 3.78 8.04 21.83
CA LYS A 157 3.53 6.61 21.71
C LYS A 157 4.57 6.06 20.74
N GLY A 158 5.46 5.22 21.25
CA GLY A 158 6.49 4.62 20.41
C GLY A 158 5.77 3.78 19.38
N ASP A 159 6.16 3.91 18.12
CA ASP A 159 5.99 2.80 17.20
C ASP A 159 6.58 1.59 17.93
N VAL A 160 5.75 0.59 18.15
CA VAL A 160 6.21 -0.67 18.71
C VAL A 160 7.24 -1.15 17.70
N SER A 161 8.53 -0.89 17.91
CA SER A 161 9.59 -1.72 17.34
C SER A 161 9.22 -3.10 17.84
N PRO A 162 8.64 -3.97 17.00
CA PRO A 162 8.24 -5.26 17.50
C PRO A 162 9.55 -5.89 17.99
N GLY A 163 9.50 -6.67 19.06
CA GLY A 163 10.59 -7.63 19.23
C GLY A 163 10.79 -8.34 17.89
N LEU A 164 11.98 -8.88 17.64
CA LEU A 164 12.25 -9.63 16.40
C LEU A 164 11.07 -10.56 16.03
N ALA A 165 10.38 -11.13 17.05
CA ALA A 165 9.07 -11.75 16.93
C ALA A 165 7.89 -10.75 16.83
N GLY A 166 7.18 -10.75 15.70
CA GLY A 166 5.96 -9.93 15.55
C GLY A 166 5.40 -9.78 14.14
N ASN A 167 5.73 -10.67 13.21
CA ASN A 167 5.50 -10.48 11.77
C ASN A 167 6.20 -9.20 11.26
N THR A 168 7.44 -8.97 11.70
CA THR A 168 8.30 -7.92 11.13
C THR A 168 8.87 -8.41 9.80
N TRP A 169 8.76 -7.57 8.78
CA TRP A 169 9.32 -7.83 7.45
C TRP A 169 10.58 -7.01 7.24
N TRP A 170 11.62 -7.69 6.77
CA TRP A 170 12.94 -7.14 6.57
C TRP A 170 13.39 -7.43 5.14
N THR A 171 14.03 -6.46 4.49
CA THR A 171 14.70 -6.67 3.20
C THR A 171 16.21 -6.65 3.42
N LEU A 172 16.91 -7.65 2.91
CA LEU A 172 18.36 -7.73 3.06
C LEU A 172 19.01 -6.65 2.20
N ALA A 173 19.74 -5.74 2.84
CA ALA A 173 20.49 -4.70 2.17
C ALA A 173 21.90 -5.19 1.80
N SER A 174 22.55 -5.92 2.72
CA SER A 174 23.89 -6.47 2.50
C SER A 174 24.16 -7.76 3.28
N LEU A 175 25.07 -8.57 2.76
CA LEU A 175 25.52 -9.82 3.36
C LEU A 175 27.05 -9.94 3.30
N ALA A 176 27.64 -10.66 4.26
CA ALA A 176 29.08 -10.84 4.31
C ALA A 176 29.58 -11.81 3.23
N GLY A 177 30.57 -11.40 2.43
CA GLY A 177 31.31 -12.30 1.53
C GLY A 177 32.22 -13.30 2.28
N GLU A 178 32.95 -14.13 1.54
CA GLU A 178 33.91 -15.11 2.12
C GLU A 178 35.01 -14.46 2.98
N ASN A 179 35.30 -13.19 2.73
CA ASN A 179 36.31 -12.41 3.44
C ASN A 179 35.73 -11.60 4.62
N GLY A 180 34.46 -11.79 4.97
CA GLY A 180 33.77 -11.06 6.03
C GLY A 180 33.39 -9.62 5.67
N THR A 181 33.63 -9.17 4.43
CA THR A 181 33.21 -7.83 3.99
C THR A 181 31.73 -7.85 3.61
N LEU A 182 30.93 -6.94 4.16
CA LEU A 182 29.54 -6.75 3.75
C LEU A 182 29.47 -6.21 2.32
N THR A 183 28.75 -6.91 1.47
CA THR A 183 28.46 -6.52 0.08
C THR A 183 26.96 -6.37 -0.12
N PRO A 184 26.50 -5.33 -0.85
CA PRO A 184 25.09 -5.20 -1.19
C PRO A 184 24.54 -6.43 -1.92
N VAL A 185 23.25 -6.70 -1.74
CA VAL A 185 22.55 -7.70 -2.55
C VAL A 185 22.59 -7.31 -4.03
N LEU A 186 22.51 -8.30 -4.92
CA LEU A 186 22.45 -8.13 -6.36
C LEU A 186 21.23 -7.30 -6.74
N ASP A 187 21.46 -6.28 -7.57
CA ASP A 187 20.39 -5.46 -8.13
C ASP A 187 19.34 -6.32 -8.84
N GLY A 188 18.06 -6.05 -8.59
CA GLY A 188 16.95 -6.81 -9.15
C GLY A 188 16.64 -8.12 -8.41
N THR A 189 17.32 -8.42 -7.30
CA THR A 189 16.93 -9.50 -6.39
C THR A 189 16.22 -8.95 -5.16
N ALA A 190 15.22 -9.68 -4.66
CA ALA A 190 14.54 -9.36 -3.41
C ALA A 190 14.76 -10.51 -2.41
N VAL A 191 15.67 -10.29 -1.46
CA VAL A 191 15.91 -11.21 -0.34
C VAL A 191 15.22 -10.63 0.89
N THR A 192 14.33 -11.40 1.50
CA THR A 192 13.45 -10.94 2.58
C THR A 192 13.50 -11.89 3.76
N ALA A 193 13.32 -11.37 4.98
CA ALA A 193 13.17 -12.16 6.19
C ALA A 193 11.93 -11.73 6.97
N THR A 194 11.11 -12.71 7.36
CA THR A 194 9.93 -12.52 8.22
C THR A 194 10.08 -13.39 9.46
N PHE A 195 10.03 -12.79 10.63
CA PHE A 195 10.12 -13.47 11.91
C PHE A 195 8.73 -13.54 12.57
N SER A 196 8.18 -14.75 12.63
CA SER A 196 6.85 -15.03 13.17
C SER A 196 6.86 -15.15 14.69
N ALA A 197 5.76 -14.77 15.35
CA ALA A 197 5.66 -14.87 16.81
C ALA A 197 5.75 -16.31 17.34
N GLU A 198 5.52 -17.29 16.46
CA GLU A 198 5.58 -18.73 16.73
C GLU A 198 6.99 -19.33 16.63
N GLY A 199 8.02 -18.50 16.35
CA GLY A 199 9.42 -18.95 16.28
C GLY A 199 9.82 -19.49 14.90
N SER A 200 9.13 -19.09 13.83
CA SER A 200 9.50 -19.42 12.46
C SER A 200 10.02 -18.20 11.71
N LEU A 201 11.11 -18.39 10.97
CA LEU A 201 11.71 -17.43 10.05
C LEU A 201 11.43 -17.88 8.62
N GLY A 202 10.94 -17.00 7.75
CA GLY A 202 10.79 -17.33 6.33
C GLY A 202 10.81 -16.12 5.41
N GLY A 203 10.93 -16.36 4.12
CA GLY A 203 10.92 -15.31 3.10
C GLY A 203 11.43 -15.79 1.74
N SER A 204 11.72 -14.84 0.86
CA SER A 204 12.48 -15.05 -0.37
C SER A 204 13.99 -15.01 -0.08
N ALA A 205 14.74 -15.98 -0.59
CA ALA A 205 16.20 -15.99 -0.61
C ALA A 205 16.76 -15.44 -1.95
N GLY A 206 15.92 -14.80 -2.76
CA GLY A 206 16.26 -14.24 -4.07
C GLY A 206 15.66 -15.03 -5.22
N CYS A 207 15.96 -16.35 -5.30
CA CYS A 207 15.36 -17.25 -6.29
C CYS A 207 14.31 -18.18 -5.67
N ASN A 208 14.61 -18.72 -4.50
CA ASN A 208 13.77 -19.67 -3.78
C ASN A 208 13.11 -19.05 -2.56
N HIS A 209 11.96 -19.60 -2.20
CA HIS A 209 11.39 -19.36 -0.88
C HIS A 209 12.04 -20.28 0.14
N TYR A 210 12.28 -19.77 1.35
CA TYR A 210 12.89 -20.52 2.44
C TYR A 210 12.09 -20.40 3.74
N SER A 211 12.31 -21.37 4.62
CA SER A 211 11.79 -21.39 5.98
C SER A 211 12.82 -22.01 6.93
N ALA A 212 12.93 -21.50 8.15
CA ALA A 212 13.76 -22.00 9.23
C ALA A 212 13.06 -21.80 10.57
N ASP A 213 13.45 -22.57 11.59
CA ASP A 213 13.06 -22.28 12.97
C ASP A 213 14.05 -21.27 13.58
N TYR A 214 13.59 -20.41 14.48
CA TYR A 214 14.48 -19.54 15.25
C TYR A 214 14.09 -19.48 16.72
N THR A 215 15.07 -19.15 17.57
CA THR A 215 14.87 -18.90 18.99
C THR A 215 15.53 -17.59 19.39
N VAL A 216 14.84 -16.80 20.20
CA VAL A 216 15.33 -15.52 20.72
C VAL A 216 15.34 -15.53 22.25
N ASP A 217 16.45 -15.10 22.84
CA ASP A 217 16.60 -14.86 24.28
C ASP A 217 17.36 -13.55 24.51
N GLY A 218 16.62 -12.48 24.79
CA GLY A 218 17.18 -11.12 24.82
C GLY A 218 17.76 -10.72 23.46
N ALA A 219 19.08 -10.50 23.41
CA ALA A 219 19.82 -10.18 22.18
C ALA A 219 20.43 -11.42 21.50
N ALA A 220 20.36 -12.60 22.14
CA ALA A 220 20.81 -13.84 21.53
C ALA A 220 19.74 -14.32 20.53
N LEU A 221 20.19 -14.69 19.33
CA LEU A 221 19.35 -15.22 18.26
C LEU A 221 20.03 -16.44 17.68
N THR A 222 19.28 -17.54 17.58
CA THR A 222 19.75 -18.75 16.91
C THR A 222 18.75 -19.12 15.83
N ILE A 223 19.25 -19.38 14.62
CA ILE A 223 18.44 -19.76 13.47
C ILE A 223 18.89 -21.16 13.04
N GLY A 224 17.91 -22.06 12.90
CA GLY A 224 18.13 -23.42 12.46
C GLY A 224 18.47 -23.51 10.97
N SER A 225 18.74 -24.73 10.50
CA SER A 225 18.95 -24.97 9.08
C SER A 225 17.68 -24.64 8.28
N ALA A 226 17.83 -23.84 7.23
CA ALA A 226 16.72 -23.50 6.36
C ALA A 226 16.37 -24.65 5.40
N VAL A 227 15.07 -24.85 5.18
CA VAL A 227 14.52 -25.56 4.03
C VAL A 227 14.16 -24.56 2.94
N ARG A 228 14.30 -24.92 1.66
CA ARG A 228 13.95 -24.06 0.52
C ARG A 228 13.23 -24.82 -0.58
N THR A 229 12.55 -24.09 -1.45
CA THR A 229 12.12 -24.61 -2.76
C THR A 229 13.35 -24.92 -3.64
N GLU A 230 13.17 -25.70 -4.71
CA GLU A 230 14.26 -26.08 -5.64
C GLU A 230 14.05 -25.45 -7.04
N MET A 231 13.74 -24.17 -7.08
CA MET A 231 13.71 -23.35 -8.29
C MET A 231 15.14 -23.01 -8.74
N TYR A 232 15.34 -22.93 -10.05
CA TYR A 232 16.59 -22.49 -10.66
C TYR A 232 16.37 -21.19 -11.42
N CYS A 233 17.11 -20.14 -11.05
CA CYS A 233 17.06 -18.82 -11.67
C CYS A 233 18.41 -18.53 -12.36
N SER A 234 18.35 -18.02 -13.59
CA SER A 234 19.56 -17.67 -14.37
C SER A 234 19.84 -16.17 -14.42
N GLU A 235 18.90 -15.33 -14.00
CA GLU A 235 19.02 -13.87 -14.00
C GLU A 235 18.58 -13.27 -12.64
N PRO A 236 19.29 -12.26 -12.11
CA PRO A 236 20.59 -11.76 -12.58
C PRO A 236 21.72 -12.79 -12.37
N PRO A 237 22.84 -12.69 -13.12
CA PRO A 237 23.99 -13.56 -12.92
C PRO A 237 24.48 -13.55 -11.46
N GLY A 238 24.68 -14.74 -10.88
CA GLY A 238 25.10 -14.89 -9.47
C GLY A 238 23.96 -14.99 -8.46
N ILE A 239 22.69 -14.95 -8.88
CA ILE A 239 21.54 -15.08 -7.96
C ILE A 239 21.59 -16.36 -7.11
N MET A 240 21.98 -17.48 -7.71
CA MET A 240 22.11 -18.76 -6.99
C MET A 240 23.23 -18.72 -5.95
N ASP A 241 24.36 -18.07 -6.26
CA ASP A 241 25.50 -17.96 -5.34
C ASP A 241 25.14 -17.05 -4.14
N GLN A 242 24.41 -15.94 -4.40
CA GLN A 242 23.88 -15.08 -3.34
C GLN A 242 22.91 -15.84 -2.43
N GLU A 243 21.98 -16.60 -3.01
CA GLU A 243 21.03 -17.40 -2.25
C GLU A 243 21.73 -18.41 -1.33
N ASP A 244 22.67 -19.19 -1.88
CA ASP A 244 23.43 -20.17 -1.10
C ASP A 244 24.21 -19.49 0.03
N ARG A 245 24.83 -18.33 -0.24
CA ARG A 245 25.56 -17.58 0.78
C ARG A 245 24.65 -17.04 1.86
N TYR A 246 23.51 -16.48 1.50
CA TYR A 246 22.52 -15.97 2.44
C TYR A 246 22.04 -17.06 3.39
N LEU A 247 21.64 -18.22 2.86
CA LEU A 247 21.15 -19.34 3.68
C LEU A 247 22.25 -19.94 4.58
N ALA A 248 23.50 -19.96 4.12
CA ALA A 248 24.63 -20.38 4.95
C ALA A 248 24.82 -19.41 6.14
N LEU A 249 24.80 -18.10 5.88
CA LEU A 249 24.96 -17.07 6.91
C LEU A 249 23.88 -17.11 7.99
N LEU A 250 22.63 -17.43 7.64
CA LEU A 250 21.56 -17.58 8.62
C LEU A 250 21.94 -18.59 9.72
N THR A 251 22.66 -19.68 9.37
CA THR A 251 23.07 -20.70 10.34
C THR A 251 24.25 -20.27 11.23
N GLU A 252 24.94 -19.18 10.89
CA GLU A 252 26.06 -18.61 11.65
C GLU A 252 25.60 -17.56 12.67
N VAL A 253 24.34 -17.13 12.61
CA VAL A 253 23.77 -16.10 13.48
C VAL A 253 23.77 -16.54 14.95
N ALA A 254 24.31 -15.66 15.81
CA ALA A 254 24.35 -15.84 17.26
C ALA A 254 23.67 -14.69 18.02
N SER A 255 23.61 -13.49 17.43
CA SER A 255 22.97 -12.33 18.05
C SER A 255 22.42 -11.36 17.00
N TYR A 256 21.59 -10.42 17.45
CA TYR A 256 21.03 -9.38 16.59
C TYR A 256 21.04 -8.02 17.29
N ARG A 257 20.98 -6.97 16.49
CA ARG A 257 20.84 -5.57 16.92
C ARG A 257 19.86 -4.87 15.99
N MET A 258 18.94 -4.08 16.55
CA MET A 258 18.01 -3.26 15.79
C MET A 258 18.22 -1.80 16.16
N GLU A 259 18.66 -0.97 15.20
CA GLU A 259 18.95 0.44 15.41
C GLU A 259 18.67 1.21 14.10
N GLY A 260 18.00 2.37 14.18
CA GLY A 260 17.81 3.25 13.02
C GLY A 260 17.06 2.64 11.83
N GLY A 261 16.11 1.74 12.07
CA GLY A 261 15.39 1.02 11.01
C GLY A 261 16.20 -0.11 10.35
N LEU A 262 17.36 -0.47 10.90
CA LEU A 262 18.17 -1.59 10.45
C LEU A 262 18.08 -2.76 11.43
N LEU A 263 17.95 -3.97 10.92
CA LEU A 263 18.21 -5.22 11.65
C LEU A 263 19.56 -5.76 11.21
N THR A 264 20.52 -5.80 12.13
CA THR A 264 21.84 -6.41 11.90
C THR A 264 21.92 -7.74 12.63
N LEU A 265 22.23 -8.81 11.90
CA LEU A 265 22.52 -10.13 12.47
C LEU A 265 24.03 -10.33 12.52
N MET A 266 24.50 -10.82 13.67
CA MET A 266 25.92 -10.99 13.98
C MET A 266 26.24 -12.46 14.26
N ASP A 267 27.46 -12.86 13.93
CA ASP A 267 27.99 -14.19 14.24
C ASP A 267 28.40 -14.33 15.72
N GLY A 268 28.95 -15.51 16.07
CA GLY A 268 29.44 -15.80 17.42
C GLY A 268 30.66 -15.00 17.87
N GLU A 269 31.37 -14.33 16.95
CA GLU A 269 32.48 -13.43 17.23
C GLU A 269 32.03 -11.96 17.35
N GLY A 270 30.75 -11.68 17.04
CA GLY A 270 30.15 -10.35 17.06
C GLY A 270 30.38 -9.56 15.77
N ALA A 271 30.77 -10.23 14.67
CA ALA A 271 30.89 -9.60 13.37
C ALA A 271 29.53 -9.51 12.67
N ASP A 272 29.25 -8.38 12.03
CA ASP A 272 28.03 -8.16 11.25
C ASP A 272 28.07 -9.04 9.99
N ILE A 273 27.09 -9.93 9.83
CA ILE A 273 27.05 -10.89 8.73
C ILE A 273 25.86 -10.70 7.79
N LEU A 274 24.75 -10.15 8.28
CA LEU A 274 23.57 -9.80 7.50
C LEU A 274 23.02 -8.47 8.00
N VAL A 275 22.82 -7.51 7.10
CA VAL A 275 22.19 -6.23 7.41
C VAL A 275 20.92 -6.11 6.60
N PHE A 276 19.81 -5.99 7.31
CA PHE A 276 18.50 -5.77 6.75
C PHE A 276 18.04 -4.35 7.03
N GLU A 277 17.25 -3.84 6.10
CA GLU A 277 16.47 -2.62 6.25
C GLU A 277 15.02 -3.01 6.57
N GLU A 278 14.39 -2.27 7.48
CA GLU A 278 12.96 -2.38 7.73
C GLU A 278 12.23 -2.14 6.41
N VAL A 279 11.31 -3.04 6.07
CA VAL A 279 10.43 -2.79 4.94
C VAL A 279 9.55 -1.61 5.33
N VAL A 280 9.91 -0.42 4.85
CA VAL A 280 8.96 0.69 4.77
C VAL A 280 7.85 0.15 3.90
N ARG A 281 6.76 -0.31 4.51
CA ARG A 281 5.58 -0.76 3.78
C ARG A 281 5.21 0.38 2.84
N THR A 282 5.46 0.21 1.55
CA THR A 282 4.77 0.99 0.55
C THR A 282 3.30 0.80 0.86
N PRO A 283 2.56 1.88 1.20
CA PRO A 283 1.14 1.74 1.47
C PRO A 283 0.49 0.99 0.31
N ASP A 284 -0.30 -0.02 0.62
CA ASP A 284 -0.94 -0.83 -0.41
C ASP A 284 -1.69 0.09 -1.37
N LEU A 285 -1.39 -0.03 -2.66
CA LEU A 285 -2.08 0.75 -3.67
C LEU A 285 -3.57 0.41 -3.62
N PRO A 286 -4.45 1.40 -3.86
CA PRO A 286 -5.87 1.15 -3.86
C PRO A 286 -6.22 0.15 -4.97
N PHE A 287 -6.95 -0.92 -4.63
CA PHE A 287 -7.45 -1.86 -5.62
C PHE A 287 -8.26 -1.17 -6.73
N VAL A 288 -9.12 -0.23 -6.34
CA VAL A 288 -9.97 0.56 -7.25
C VAL A 288 -9.20 1.78 -7.75
N GLY A 289 -9.19 1.99 -9.06
CA GLY A 289 -8.57 3.15 -9.71
C GLY A 289 -7.10 2.98 -10.07
N THR A 290 -6.44 1.94 -9.57
CA THR A 290 -5.07 1.58 -10.00
C THR A 290 -5.11 0.81 -11.32
N ASP A 291 -4.19 1.14 -12.21
CA ASP A 291 -3.94 0.40 -13.44
C ASP A 291 -3.00 -0.76 -13.15
N TRP A 292 -3.48 -1.99 -13.39
CA TRP A 292 -2.75 -3.21 -13.09
C TRP A 292 -2.29 -3.89 -14.37
N VAL A 293 -1.04 -4.38 -14.42
CA VAL A 293 -0.50 -5.20 -15.51
C VAL A 293 -0.20 -6.60 -14.97
N LEU A 294 -0.65 -7.63 -15.66
CA LEU A 294 -0.46 -9.02 -15.25
C LEU A 294 0.99 -9.43 -15.48
N GLU A 295 1.63 -9.95 -14.44
CA GLU A 295 2.98 -10.52 -14.48
C GLU A 295 2.91 -12.04 -14.71
N ALA A 296 2.02 -12.72 -13.97
CA ALA A 296 1.84 -14.16 -14.02
C ALA A 296 0.40 -14.59 -13.74
N HIS A 297 0.06 -15.81 -14.15
CA HIS A 297 -1.21 -16.47 -13.86
C HIS A 297 -1.00 -17.93 -13.45
N SER A 298 -1.91 -18.47 -12.66
CA SER A 298 -1.89 -19.88 -12.26
C SER A 298 -2.07 -20.80 -13.46
N THR A 299 -1.38 -21.95 -13.43
CA THR A 299 -1.57 -23.05 -14.37
C THR A 299 -2.23 -24.26 -13.71
N GLY A 300 -2.65 -24.11 -12.45
CA GLY A 300 -3.22 -25.15 -11.59
C GLY A 300 -2.21 -25.70 -10.58
N GLY A 301 -2.68 -25.93 -9.34
CA GLY A 301 -1.79 -26.22 -8.21
C GLY A 301 -0.96 -24.99 -7.84
N ASP A 302 0.27 -25.22 -7.35
CA ASP A 302 1.19 -24.14 -6.94
C ASP A 302 2.01 -23.57 -8.13
N ALA A 303 1.73 -24.00 -9.36
CA ALA A 303 2.50 -23.61 -10.54
C ALA A 303 1.91 -22.36 -11.22
N VAL A 304 2.77 -21.40 -11.55
CA VAL A 304 2.43 -20.16 -12.25
C VAL A 304 3.19 -20.05 -13.58
N SER A 305 2.62 -19.33 -14.54
CA SER A 305 3.24 -18.99 -15.82
C SER A 305 3.29 -17.48 -15.99
N SER A 306 4.44 -16.97 -16.43
CA SER A 306 4.57 -15.58 -16.87
C SER A 306 3.73 -15.32 -18.12
N VAL A 307 3.41 -14.05 -18.36
CA VAL A 307 2.79 -13.62 -19.63
C VAL A 307 3.75 -13.82 -20.81
N ILE A 308 3.19 -14.14 -21.98
CA ILE A 308 3.92 -14.32 -23.24
C ILE A 308 4.55 -12.98 -23.63
N ALA A 309 5.85 -13.01 -23.92
CA ALA A 309 6.59 -11.83 -24.35
C ALA A 309 5.94 -11.16 -25.58
N GLY A 310 5.82 -9.84 -25.52
CA GLY A 310 5.15 -9.05 -26.56
C GLY A 310 3.63 -8.96 -26.42
N THR A 311 3.04 -9.57 -25.39
CA THR A 311 1.64 -9.32 -24.99
C THR A 311 1.58 -8.42 -23.76
N THR A 312 0.48 -7.69 -23.60
CA THR A 312 0.19 -6.94 -22.39
C THR A 312 -1.21 -7.28 -21.95
N ILE A 313 -1.33 -7.86 -20.75
CA ILE A 313 -2.62 -8.08 -20.09
C ILE A 313 -2.76 -7.03 -19.00
N SER A 314 -3.86 -6.30 -19.01
CA SER A 314 -4.14 -5.24 -18.04
C SER A 314 -5.52 -5.38 -17.43
N ALA A 315 -5.69 -4.83 -16.24
CA ALA A 315 -6.97 -4.74 -15.55
C ALA A 315 -7.09 -3.39 -14.82
N LYS A 316 -8.22 -2.70 -15.03
CA LYS A 316 -8.60 -1.52 -14.24
C LYS A 316 -9.95 -1.77 -13.60
N PHE A 317 -10.01 -1.68 -12.28
CA PHE A 317 -11.25 -1.77 -11.51
C PHE A 317 -11.73 -0.35 -11.19
N ALA A 318 -12.77 0.11 -11.87
CA ALA A 318 -13.28 1.47 -11.78
C ALA A 318 -14.32 1.63 -10.65
N ALA A 319 -14.38 2.81 -10.05
CA ALA A 319 -15.26 3.10 -8.90
C ALA A 319 -16.76 2.91 -9.16
N ASP A 320 -17.17 2.82 -10.42
CA ASP A 320 -18.56 2.54 -10.84
C ASP A 320 -18.90 1.03 -10.86
N GLY A 321 -17.97 0.17 -10.45
CA GLY A 321 -18.16 -1.28 -10.41
C GLY A 321 -17.87 -1.97 -11.74
N LYS A 322 -17.11 -1.33 -12.64
CA LYS A 322 -16.69 -1.93 -13.92
C LYS A 322 -15.24 -2.40 -13.88
N VAL A 323 -14.97 -3.55 -14.48
CA VAL A 323 -13.61 -4.03 -14.77
C VAL A 323 -13.41 -4.07 -16.27
N ALA A 324 -12.30 -3.55 -16.76
CA ALA A 324 -11.95 -3.58 -18.17
C ALA A 324 -10.44 -3.59 -18.37
N GLY A 325 -10.00 -4.02 -19.55
CA GLY A 325 -8.58 -4.06 -19.89
C GLY A 325 -8.27 -4.73 -21.21
N ASN A 326 -6.99 -5.05 -21.42
CA ASN A 326 -6.50 -5.88 -22.52
C ASN A 326 -6.25 -7.30 -21.97
N ALA A 327 -6.70 -8.34 -22.67
CA ALA A 327 -6.51 -9.75 -22.30
C ALA A 327 -5.41 -10.44 -23.14
N GLY A 328 -4.51 -9.66 -23.74
CA GLY A 328 -3.38 -10.09 -24.55
C GLY A 328 -3.65 -10.00 -26.06
N CYS A 329 -4.82 -10.47 -26.52
CA CYS A 329 -5.28 -10.31 -27.90
C CYS A 329 -6.52 -9.41 -28.00
N ASN A 330 -7.48 -9.60 -27.10
CA ASN A 330 -8.73 -8.87 -27.09
C ASN A 330 -8.84 -7.83 -26.00
N HIS A 331 -9.68 -6.82 -26.24
CA HIS A 331 -10.20 -6.01 -25.16
C HIS A 331 -11.34 -6.75 -24.48
N TYR A 332 -11.43 -6.61 -23.16
CA TYR A 332 -12.50 -7.19 -22.36
C TYR A 332 -13.13 -6.15 -21.44
N GLY A 333 -14.34 -6.47 -20.98
CA GLY A 333 -15.01 -5.72 -19.94
C GLY A 333 -15.97 -6.60 -19.15
N GLY A 334 -16.41 -6.12 -17.99
CA GLY A 334 -17.36 -6.79 -17.12
C GLY A 334 -17.79 -5.93 -15.94
N ASP A 335 -18.64 -6.49 -15.10
CA ASP A 335 -19.08 -5.93 -13.83
C ASP A 335 -18.32 -6.59 -12.69
N TYR A 336 -18.01 -5.84 -11.63
CA TYR A 336 -17.53 -6.40 -10.37
C TYR A 336 -18.31 -5.88 -9.17
N ARG A 337 -18.29 -6.65 -8.08
CA ARG A 337 -18.80 -6.22 -6.77
C ARG A 337 -17.79 -6.52 -5.69
N LEU A 338 -17.73 -5.62 -4.71
CA LEU A 338 -16.92 -5.76 -3.51
C LEU A 338 -17.78 -5.79 -2.25
N ASP A 339 -17.40 -6.66 -1.32
CA ASP A 339 -17.82 -6.65 0.08
C ASP A 339 -16.59 -6.92 0.96
N GLY A 340 -15.97 -5.85 1.45
CA GLY A 340 -14.64 -5.92 2.06
C GLY A 340 -13.58 -6.39 1.06
N THR A 341 -12.95 -7.53 1.35
CA THR A 341 -11.99 -8.21 0.45
C THR A 341 -12.65 -9.19 -0.52
N SER A 342 -13.94 -9.52 -0.33
CA SER A 342 -14.65 -10.40 -1.25
C SER A 342 -14.87 -9.69 -2.58
N LEU A 343 -14.42 -10.31 -3.66
CA LEU A 343 -14.52 -9.83 -5.03
C LEU A 343 -15.32 -10.83 -5.85
N SER A 344 -16.31 -10.35 -6.59
CA SER A 344 -16.98 -11.15 -7.61
C SER A 344 -16.99 -10.41 -8.93
N VAL A 345 -16.61 -11.10 -10.00
CA VAL A 345 -16.62 -10.57 -11.37
C VAL A 345 -17.71 -11.29 -12.16
N SER A 346 -18.44 -10.54 -12.98
CA SER A 346 -19.59 -11.03 -13.73
C SER A 346 -19.75 -10.29 -15.06
N SER A 347 -20.64 -10.80 -15.92
CA SER A 347 -20.95 -10.16 -17.21
C SER A 347 -19.73 -9.95 -18.11
N LEU A 348 -18.70 -10.80 -18.01
CA LEU A 348 -17.49 -10.67 -18.82
C LEU A 348 -17.80 -10.82 -20.32
N TYR A 349 -17.26 -9.92 -21.12
CA TYR A 349 -17.32 -9.94 -22.58
C TYR A 349 -15.93 -9.61 -23.17
N SER A 350 -15.69 -10.02 -24.42
CA SER A 350 -14.45 -9.81 -25.17
C SER A 350 -14.77 -9.47 -26.63
N THR A 351 -13.83 -8.82 -27.32
CA THR A 351 -13.94 -8.44 -28.74
C THR A 351 -13.76 -9.59 -29.74
N LEU A 352 -13.38 -10.80 -29.29
CA LEU A 352 -13.29 -12.04 -30.09
C LEU A 352 -12.42 -11.96 -31.38
N MET A 353 -11.43 -11.08 -31.42
CA MET A 353 -10.33 -11.05 -32.38
C MET A 353 -9.47 -12.32 -32.26
N TYR A 354 -8.93 -12.75 -33.40
CA TYR A 354 -7.95 -13.82 -33.49
C TYR A 354 -6.53 -13.24 -33.68
N CYS A 355 -5.60 -13.65 -32.81
CA CYS A 355 -4.18 -13.32 -32.92
C CYS A 355 -3.38 -14.56 -33.34
N GLU A 356 -2.50 -14.41 -34.34
CA GLU A 356 -1.74 -15.52 -34.93
C GLU A 356 -0.57 -16.01 -34.05
N THR A 357 -0.12 -15.20 -33.09
CA THR A 357 0.99 -15.54 -32.21
C THR A 357 0.66 -16.78 -31.36
N PRO A 358 1.46 -17.86 -31.44
CA PRO A 358 1.19 -19.09 -30.70
C PRO A 358 1.04 -18.86 -29.19
N GLY A 359 0.02 -19.50 -28.59
CA GLY A 359 -0.25 -19.45 -27.16
C GLY A 359 -1.01 -18.20 -26.68
N VAL A 360 -1.10 -17.11 -27.46
CA VAL A 360 -1.78 -15.88 -27.02
C VAL A 360 -3.28 -16.10 -26.79
N MET A 361 -3.93 -16.86 -27.67
CA MET A 361 -5.36 -17.18 -27.49
C MET A 361 -5.61 -18.09 -26.27
N ASP A 362 -4.68 -19.00 -25.97
CA ASP A 362 -4.78 -19.88 -24.80
C ASP A 362 -4.55 -19.08 -23.51
N GLN A 363 -3.59 -18.17 -23.51
CA GLN A 363 -3.33 -17.23 -22.41
C GLN A 363 -4.54 -16.34 -22.14
N GLU A 364 -5.15 -15.75 -23.19
CA GLU A 364 -6.37 -14.95 -23.05
C GLU A 364 -7.50 -15.77 -22.39
N ALA A 365 -7.72 -17.00 -22.87
CA ALA A 365 -8.75 -17.88 -22.34
C ALA A 365 -8.49 -18.25 -20.86
N ALA A 366 -7.23 -18.53 -20.51
CA ALA A 366 -6.82 -18.80 -19.13
C ALA A 366 -7.07 -17.58 -18.24
N PHE A 367 -6.58 -16.39 -18.64
CA PHE A 367 -6.81 -15.14 -17.93
C PHE A 367 -8.30 -14.86 -17.69
N MET A 368 -9.14 -14.94 -18.74
CA MET A 368 -10.58 -14.70 -18.62
C MET A 368 -11.26 -15.74 -17.73
N GLY A 369 -10.82 -17.00 -17.79
CA GLY A 369 -11.31 -18.07 -16.92
C GLY A 369 -10.96 -17.84 -15.44
N HIS A 370 -9.74 -17.43 -15.15
CA HIS A 370 -9.31 -17.06 -13.81
C HIS A 370 -10.05 -15.84 -13.28
N LEU A 371 -10.16 -14.78 -14.10
CA LEU A 371 -10.87 -13.56 -13.73
C LEU A 371 -12.35 -13.82 -13.43
N ALA A 372 -12.99 -14.76 -14.13
CA ALA A 372 -14.37 -15.18 -13.84
C ALA A 372 -14.52 -15.98 -12.53
N ASN A 373 -13.44 -16.58 -12.02
CA ASN A 373 -13.44 -17.47 -10.85
C ASN A 373 -12.88 -16.82 -9.58
N VAL A 374 -12.53 -15.54 -9.62
CA VAL A 374 -12.03 -14.81 -8.44
C VAL A 374 -13.14 -14.67 -7.39
N SER A 375 -12.73 -14.73 -6.12
CA SER A 375 -13.61 -14.60 -4.95
C SER A 375 -13.10 -13.57 -3.94
N SER A 376 -11.80 -13.25 -3.97
CA SER A 376 -11.14 -12.30 -3.09
C SER A 376 -9.95 -11.65 -3.78
N TYR A 377 -9.49 -10.54 -3.23
CA TYR A 377 -8.25 -9.87 -3.63
C TYR A 377 -7.41 -9.52 -2.40
N ARG A 378 -6.11 -9.27 -2.64
CA ARG A 378 -5.23 -8.56 -1.72
C ARG A 378 -4.27 -7.67 -2.49
N THR A 379 -3.94 -6.53 -1.91
CA THR A 379 -2.94 -5.60 -2.41
C THR A 379 -1.75 -5.63 -1.45
N GLU A 380 -0.54 -5.66 -1.99
CA GLU A 380 0.71 -5.72 -1.23
C GLU A 380 1.67 -4.72 -1.87
N GLY A 381 1.73 -3.50 -1.33
CA GLY A 381 2.46 -2.39 -1.95
C GLY A 381 1.95 -2.11 -3.37
N ASP A 382 2.79 -2.38 -4.37
CA ASP A 382 2.51 -2.20 -5.80
C ASP A 382 2.00 -3.48 -6.50
N ARG A 383 1.66 -4.53 -5.74
CA ARG A 383 1.14 -5.80 -6.26
C ARG A 383 -0.33 -5.98 -5.96
N LEU A 384 -1.02 -6.65 -6.87
CA LEU A 384 -2.39 -7.13 -6.69
C LEU A 384 -2.43 -8.63 -6.96
N ILE A 385 -2.95 -9.39 -6.00
CA ILE A 385 -3.19 -10.82 -6.15
C ILE A 385 -4.70 -11.10 -6.05
N LEU A 386 -5.23 -11.84 -7.03
CA LEU A 386 -6.62 -12.31 -7.03
C LEU A 386 -6.68 -13.80 -6.72
N THR A 387 -7.58 -14.19 -5.80
CA THR A 387 -7.71 -15.56 -5.30
C THR A 387 -9.08 -16.16 -5.57
N ASP A 388 -9.13 -17.48 -5.72
CA ASP A 388 -10.37 -18.24 -5.79
C ASP A 388 -10.99 -18.50 -4.42
N ALA A 389 -12.16 -19.13 -4.39
CA ALA A 389 -12.89 -19.43 -3.14
C ALA A 389 -12.20 -20.47 -2.24
N ALA A 390 -11.22 -21.21 -2.76
CA ALA A 390 -10.38 -22.12 -1.99
C ALA A 390 -9.15 -21.42 -1.38
N GLY A 391 -8.91 -20.15 -1.74
CA GLY A 391 -7.74 -19.38 -1.32
C GLY A 391 -6.52 -19.57 -2.23
N THR A 392 -6.69 -20.18 -3.41
CA THR A 392 -5.61 -20.35 -4.38
C THR A 392 -5.37 -19.04 -5.11
N ASP A 393 -4.12 -18.61 -5.21
CA ASP A 393 -3.73 -17.45 -6.01
C ASP A 393 -3.87 -17.75 -7.51
N LEU A 394 -4.65 -16.93 -8.21
CA LEU A 394 -4.97 -17.13 -9.63
C LEU A 394 -4.21 -16.16 -10.55
N LEU A 395 -4.18 -14.88 -10.20
CA LEU A 395 -3.66 -13.80 -11.04
C LEU A 395 -2.78 -12.88 -10.20
N PHE A 396 -1.59 -12.59 -10.73
CA PHE A 396 -0.56 -11.79 -10.08
C PHE A 396 -0.27 -10.57 -10.95
N PHE A 397 -0.61 -9.39 -10.42
CA PHE A 397 -0.43 -8.12 -11.10
C PHE A 397 0.58 -7.24 -10.36
N VAL A 398 1.15 -6.31 -11.11
CA VAL A 398 1.94 -5.18 -10.63
C VAL A 398 1.31 -3.88 -11.12
N GLN A 399 1.59 -2.76 -10.43
CA GLN A 399 1.19 -1.44 -10.90
C GLN A 399 1.73 -1.20 -12.32
N ALA A 400 0.87 -0.71 -13.21
CA ALA A 400 1.29 -0.29 -14.54
C ALA A 400 2.36 0.83 -14.42
N PRO A 401 3.42 0.80 -15.23
CA PRO A 401 4.38 1.90 -15.27
C PRO A 401 3.66 3.21 -15.60
N GLU A 402 3.98 4.30 -14.89
CA GLU A 402 3.45 5.62 -15.25
C GLU A 402 3.97 6.02 -16.64
N VAL A 403 3.06 6.04 -17.63
CA VAL A 403 3.35 6.51 -18.97
C VAL A 403 2.87 7.95 -19.06
N THR A 404 3.78 8.89 -19.35
CA THR A 404 3.40 10.28 -19.62
C THR A 404 2.38 10.32 -20.77
N PRO A 405 1.19 10.90 -20.58
CA PRO A 405 0.16 10.94 -21.61
C PRO A 405 0.65 11.54 -22.91
N ALA A 406 0.44 10.84 -24.03
CA ALA A 406 0.72 11.39 -25.34
C ALA A 406 -0.17 12.62 -25.60
N PRO A 407 0.34 13.70 -26.22
CA PRO A 407 -0.49 14.85 -26.50
C PRO A 407 -1.61 14.47 -27.48
N LEU A 408 -2.82 14.98 -27.30
CA LEU A 408 -3.91 14.77 -28.27
C LEU A 408 -3.47 15.20 -29.68
N THR A 409 -2.84 16.37 -29.76
CA THR A 409 -2.36 16.97 -31.02
C THR A 409 -0.95 16.51 -31.37
N GLY A 410 -0.69 16.34 -32.67
CA GLY A 410 0.62 15.91 -33.18
C GLY A 410 0.93 14.41 -32.98
N THR A 411 0.02 13.66 -32.37
CA THR A 411 0.10 12.20 -32.21
C THR A 411 -0.70 11.50 -33.30
N GLU A 412 -0.12 10.44 -33.89
CA GLU A 412 -0.85 9.52 -34.76
C GLU A 412 -1.49 8.43 -33.91
N TRP A 413 -2.81 8.51 -33.78
CA TRP A 413 -3.63 7.56 -33.05
C TRP A 413 -4.12 6.46 -33.97
N THR A 414 -3.91 5.20 -33.61
CA THR A 414 -4.42 4.02 -34.34
C THR A 414 -5.62 3.46 -33.60
N LEU A 415 -6.76 3.31 -34.27
CA LEU A 415 -7.98 2.81 -33.64
C LEU A 415 -7.83 1.31 -33.33
N GLU A 416 -8.14 0.93 -32.09
CA GLU A 416 -8.13 -0.46 -31.65
C GLU A 416 -9.55 -1.04 -31.62
N SER A 417 -10.50 -0.25 -31.10
CA SER A 417 -11.91 -0.66 -31.00
C SER A 417 -12.88 0.51 -31.07
N PHE A 418 -14.13 0.20 -31.40
CA PHE A 418 -15.22 1.17 -31.51
C PHE A 418 -16.55 0.55 -31.09
N SER A 419 -17.42 1.35 -30.48
CA SER A 419 -18.68 0.88 -29.94
C SER A 419 -19.82 0.90 -30.98
N SER A 420 -20.91 0.21 -30.69
CA SER A 420 -22.15 0.29 -31.48
C SER A 420 -22.81 1.64 -31.25
N PRO A 421 -23.68 2.14 -32.16
CA PRO A 421 -24.50 3.32 -31.86
C PRO A 421 -25.25 3.13 -30.51
N GLY A 422 -25.06 4.05 -29.55
CA GLY A 422 -25.55 3.92 -28.16
C GLY A 422 -24.57 3.22 -27.18
N GLY A 423 -23.41 2.81 -27.67
CA GLY A 423 -22.29 2.24 -26.93
C GLY A 423 -22.49 0.82 -26.39
N GLU A 424 -23.60 0.14 -26.67
CA GLU A 424 -23.97 -1.11 -25.97
C GLU A 424 -23.01 -2.28 -26.18
N THR A 425 -22.32 -2.33 -27.32
CA THR A 425 -21.33 -3.36 -27.63
C THR A 425 -20.06 -2.73 -28.19
N VAL A 426 -18.91 -3.36 -27.97
CA VAL A 426 -17.60 -2.94 -28.47
C VAL A 426 -17.13 -3.91 -29.55
N SER A 427 -16.56 -3.39 -30.63
CA SER A 427 -16.05 -4.16 -31.76
C SER A 427 -14.61 -3.73 -32.06
N SER A 428 -13.72 -4.67 -32.31
CA SER A 428 -12.37 -4.34 -32.78
C SER A 428 -12.37 -3.97 -34.27
N VAL A 429 -11.29 -3.35 -34.71
CA VAL A 429 -11.03 -3.07 -36.12
C VAL A 429 -10.79 -4.37 -36.89
N ILE A 430 -11.34 -4.48 -38.10
CA ILE A 430 -11.17 -5.62 -39.00
C ILE A 430 -9.68 -5.81 -39.30
N VAL A 431 -9.18 -7.02 -39.06
CA VAL A 431 -7.79 -7.40 -39.34
C VAL A 431 -7.41 -7.08 -40.79
N GLY A 432 -6.24 -6.48 -40.97
CA GLY A 432 -5.76 -6.02 -42.28
C GLY A 432 -6.30 -4.66 -42.72
N THR A 433 -7.07 -3.97 -41.87
CA THR A 433 -7.41 -2.55 -42.03
C THR A 433 -6.69 -1.71 -40.97
N THR A 434 -6.43 -0.44 -41.30
CA THR A 434 -5.82 0.50 -40.36
C THR A 434 -6.63 1.79 -40.38
N ILE A 435 -7.20 2.13 -39.23
CA ILE A 435 -7.93 3.38 -39.01
C ILE A 435 -7.07 4.28 -38.14
N THR A 436 -6.87 5.52 -38.56
CA THR A 436 -6.03 6.49 -37.86
C THR A 436 -6.74 7.82 -37.63
N ALA A 437 -6.29 8.55 -36.62
CA ALA A 437 -6.67 9.93 -36.36
C ALA A 437 -5.43 10.73 -35.96
N VAL A 438 -5.22 11.87 -36.62
CA VAL A 438 -4.20 12.87 -36.29
C VAL A 438 -4.91 14.18 -36.07
N PHE A 439 -4.87 14.68 -34.84
CA PHE A 439 -5.39 15.99 -34.48
C PHE A 439 -4.27 17.03 -34.66
N ASP A 440 -4.51 18.05 -35.48
CA ASP A 440 -3.58 19.15 -35.63
C ASP A 440 -3.94 20.33 -34.71
N PRO A 441 -3.00 21.24 -34.39
CA PRO A 441 -3.29 22.42 -33.57
C PRO A 441 -4.22 23.45 -34.23
N ASP A 442 -4.46 23.35 -35.54
CA ASP A 442 -5.30 24.26 -36.31
C ASP A 442 -6.80 23.88 -36.24
N GLY A 443 -7.13 22.82 -35.51
CA GLY A 443 -8.50 22.38 -35.29
C GLY A 443 -9.02 21.41 -36.36
N ASN A 444 -8.14 20.64 -37.02
CA ASN A 444 -8.55 19.57 -37.93
C ASN A 444 -8.11 18.20 -37.43
N VAL A 445 -8.98 17.21 -37.62
CA VAL A 445 -8.66 15.79 -37.48
C VAL A 445 -8.61 15.17 -38.87
N THR A 446 -7.55 14.43 -39.16
CA THR A 446 -7.36 13.74 -40.44
C THR A 446 -6.88 12.32 -40.21
N GLY A 447 -7.12 11.42 -41.18
CA GLY A 447 -6.60 10.07 -41.09
C GLY A 447 -7.15 9.12 -42.14
N SER A 448 -6.89 7.83 -41.92
CA SER A 448 -7.48 6.72 -42.66
C SER A 448 -8.72 6.22 -41.93
N ALA A 449 -9.82 5.99 -42.63
CA ALA A 449 -11.01 5.30 -42.12
C ALA A 449 -11.04 3.81 -42.54
N GLY A 450 -9.89 3.27 -42.96
CA GLY A 450 -9.70 1.88 -43.35
C GLY A 450 -9.68 1.66 -44.87
N CYS A 451 -10.64 2.25 -45.61
CA CYS A 451 -10.64 2.24 -47.08
C CYS A 451 -10.34 3.63 -47.66
N ASN A 452 -10.96 4.67 -47.10
CA ASN A 452 -10.83 6.05 -47.53
C ASN A 452 -10.02 6.89 -46.56
N SER A 453 -9.40 7.95 -47.06
CA SER A 453 -8.94 9.04 -46.18
C SER A 453 -10.12 9.93 -45.82
N TYR A 454 -10.06 10.54 -44.64
CA TYR A 454 -11.06 11.48 -44.17
C TYR A 454 -10.43 12.72 -43.52
N GLY A 455 -11.23 13.78 -43.40
CA GLY A 455 -10.93 14.95 -42.62
C GLY A 455 -12.19 15.60 -42.04
N ALA A 456 -12.05 16.19 -40.86
CA ALA A 456 -13.10 16.95 -40.17
C ALA A 456 -12.49 18.12 -39.39
N GLY A 457 -13.25 19.18 -39.19
CA GLY A 457 -12.94 20.19 -38.18
C GLY A 457 -13.26 19.66 -36.78
N TYR A 458 -12.53 20.09 -35.76
CA TYR A 458 -12.87 19.81 -34.36
C TYR A 458 -12.76 21.09 -33.53
N ARG A 459 -13.45 21.11 -32.39
CA ARG A 459 -13.33 22.17 -31.38
C ARG A 459 -13.04 21.56 -30.02
N LEU A 460 -12.10 22.18 -29.30
CA LEU A 460 -11.75 21.84 -27.92
C LEU A 460 -12.16 22.97 -26.97
N ASP A 461 -12.76 22.58 -25.86
CA ASP A 461 -12.98 23.43 -24.69
C ASP A 461 -12.71 22.60 -23.41
N GLY A 462 -11.48 22.66 -22.91
CA GLY A 462 -11.01 21.76 -21.87
C GLY A 462 -11.02 20.30 -22.35
N THR A 463 -11.78 19.44 -21.68
CA THR A 463 -11.97 18.02 -22.05
C THR A 463 -13.13 17.80 -23.02
N ASN A 464 -13.91 18.84 -23.32
CA ASN A 464 -14.98 18.74 -24.31
C ASN A 464 -14.37 18.79 -25.70
N LEU A 465 -14.70 17.79 -26.52
CA LEU A 465 -14.25 17.65 -27.89
C LEU A 465 -15.48 17.43 -28.75
N THR A 466 -15.68 18.28 -29.75
CA THR A 466 -16.72 18.09 -30.77
C THR A 466 -16.07 17.98 -32.13
N ILE A 467 -16.46 16.98 -32.92
CA ILE A 467 -15.95 16.76 -34.27
C ILE A 467 -17.07 17.04 -35.27
N GLU A 468 -16.79 17.92 -36.23
CA GLU A 468 -17.72 18.26 -37.31
C GLU A 468 -17.90 17.07 -38.26
N PRO A 469 -19.00 17.00 -39.03
CA PRO A 469 -19.23 15.92 -39.98
C PRO A 469 -18.02 15.71 -40.92
N PRO A 470 -17.42 14.50 -40.94
CA PRO A 470 -16.23 14.25 -41.73
C PRO A 470 -16.55 14.19 -43.22
N ILE A 471 -15.59 14.63 -44.02
CA ILE A 471 -15.57 14.45 -45.47
C ILE A 471 -14.55 13.35 -45.77
N SER A 472 -14.94 12.38 -46.59
CA SER A 472 -14.07 11.28 -47.00
C SER A 472 -13.92 11.21 -48.53
N THR A 473 -12.85 10.54 -48.97
CA THR A 473 -12.74 10.11 -50.37
C THR A 473 -13.80 9.04 -50.69
N LYS A 474 -14.01 8.76 -51.98
CA LYS A 474 -15.04 7.81 -52.45
C LYS A 474 -14.45 6.59 -53.18
N MET A 475 -13.43 5.99 -52.60
CA MET A 475 -12.95 4.66 -52.99
C MET A 475 -13.94 3.61 -52.50
N ASN A 476 -14.06 2.52 -53.26
CA ASN A 476 -14.90 1.39 -52.91
C ASN A 476 -14.01 0.16 -52.72
N CYS A 477 -13.77 -0.21 -51.47
CA CYS A 477 -13.00 -1.40 -51.11
C CYS A 477 -13.92 -2.58 -50.87
N ASN A 478 -13.57 -3.72 -51.44
CA ASN A 478 -14.33 -4.97 -51.36
C ASN A 478 -13.62 -6.06 -50.55
N LYS A 479 -12.41 -5.77 -50.03
CA LYS A 479 -11.66 -6.62 -49.10
C LYS A 479 -10.94 -5.76 -48.06
N PRO A 480 -10.81 -6.23 -46.80
CA PRO A 480 -11.51 -7.37 -46.22
C PRO A 480 -13.04 -7.16 -46.19
N GLU A 481 -13.81 -8.23 -46.02
CA GLU A 481 -15.28 -8.15 -45.97
C GLU A 481 -15.72 -7.22 -44.83
N GLY A 482 -16.74 -6.39 -45.07
CA GLY A 482 -17.24 -5.43 -44.08
C GLY A 482 -16.45 -4.12 -43.97
N VAL A 483 -15.35 -3.92 -44.72
CA VAL A 483 -14.51 -2.71 -44.60
C VAL A 483 -15.28 -1.39 -44.81
N MET A 484 -16.21 -1.35 -45.78
CA MET A 484 -17.03 -0.17 -46.02
C MET A 484 -18.08 0.05 -44.92
N GLU A 485 -18.57 -1.01 -44.28
CA GLU A 485 -19.51 -0.89 -43.15
C GLU A 485 -18.79 -0.36 -41.90
N GLN A 486 -17.59 -0.88 -41.63
CA GLN A 486 -16.71 -0.37 -40.58
C GLN A 486 -16.39 1.12 -40.78
N GLU A 487 -15.99 1.52 -41.99
CA GLU A 487 -15.70 2.91 -42.33
C GLU A 487 -16.90 3.82 -42.03
N ASN A 488 -18.09 3.46 -42.52
CA ASN A 488 -19.29 4.26 -42.30
C ASN A 488 -19.64 4.36 -40.80
N ARG A 489 -19.49 3.26 -40.05
CA ARG A 489 -19.73 3.26 -38.61
C ARG A 489 -18.74 4.17 -37.88
N TYR A 490 -17.46 4.05 -38.19
CA TYR A 490 -16.40 4.90 -37.64
C TYR A 490 -16.69 6.39 -37.88
N LEU A 491 -16.95 6.78 -39.13
CA LEU A 491 -17.21 8.18 -39.50
C LEU A 491 -18.46 8.74 -38.82
N ASN A 492 -19.51 7.93 -38.64
CA ASN A 492 -20.71 8.32 -37.90
C ASN A 492 -20.43 8.50 -36.40
N LEU A 493 -19.62 7.63 -35.78
CA LEU A 493 -19.26 7.75 -34.37
C LEU A 493 -18.50 9.04 -34.06
N LEU A 494 -17.63 9.50 -34.97
CA LEU A 494 -16.92 10.79 -34.82
C LEU A 494 -17.89 11.94 -34.56
N THR A 495 -19.05 11.94 -35.23
CA THR A 495 -20.06 13.01 -35.08
C THR A 495 -20.81 13.00 -33.74
N SER A 496 -20.67 11.92 -32.98
CA SER A 496 -21.29 11.75 -31.66
C SER A 496 -20.32 12.04 -30.52
N VAL A 497 -19.07 12.40 -30.82
CA VAL A 497 -18.05 12.72 -29.81
C VAL A 497 -18.41 14.04 -29.12
N ALA A 498 -18.42 14.01 -27.79
CA ALA A 498 -18.65 15.16 -26.91
C ALA A 498 -17.46 15.42 -25.98
N GLY A 499 -16.58 14.43 -25.78
CA GLY A 499 -15.41 14.55 -24.92
C GLY A 499 -14.28 13.61 -25.33
N TYR A 500 -13.15 13.74 -24.65
CA TYR A 500 -12.04 12.82 -24.80
C TYR A 500 -11.34 12.57 -23.46
N HIS A 501 -10.65 11.45 -23.37
CA HIS A 501 -9.77 11.10 -22.28
C HIS A 501 -8.49 10.48 -22.83
N ILE A 502 -7.34 10.87 -22.27
CA ILE A 502 -6.04 10.27 -22.60
C ILE A 502 -5.44 9.69 -21.33
N ASP A 503 -5.02 8.45 -21.42
CA ASP A 503 -4.32 7.71 -20.37
C ASP A 503 -3.06 7.06 -20.97
N GLY A 504 -1.88 7.60 -20.65
CA GLY A 504 -0.63 7.20 -21.28
C GLY A 504 -0.68 7.29 -22.82
N ASN A 505 -0.55 6.16 -23.49
CA ASN A 505 -0.63 6.05 -24.95
C ASN A 505 -2.05 5.68 -25.44
N ARG A 506 -3.09 5.78 -24.62
CA ARG A 506 -4.47 5.47 -25.02
C ARG A 506 -5.28 6.75 -25.14
N LEU A 507 -6.09 6.86 -26.19
CA LEU A 507 -7.09 7.91 -26.39
C LEU A 507 -8.47 7.29 -26.49
N ASP A 508 -9.38 7.68 -25.60
CA ASP A 508 -10.80 7.37 -25.70
C ASP A 508 -11.58 8.62 -26.11
N LEU A 509 -12.38 8.53 -27.16
CA LEU A 509 -13.37 9.55 -27.54
C LEU A 509 -14.72 9.17 -26.97
N LEU A 510 -15.35 10.10 -26.26
CA LEU A 510 -16.51 9.84 -25.40
C LEU A 510 -17.78 10.47 -25.96
N ASP A 511 -18.92 9.85 -25.69
CA ASP A 511 -20.24 10.47 -25.90
C ASP A 511 -20.61 11.47 -24.78
N ASP A 512 -21.81 12.05 -24.87
CA ASP A 512 -22.34 13.01 -23.90
C ASP A 512 -22.63 12.40 -22.52
N ALA A 513 -22.77 11.07 -22.44
CA ALA A 513 -22.89 10.31 -21.20
C ALA A 513 -21.52 9.88 -20.63
N GLY A 514 -20.41 10.24 -21.29
CA GLY A 514 -19.05 9.89 -20.87
C GLY A 514 -18.61 8.47 -21.24
N LYS A 515 -19.35 7.78 -22.12
CA LYS A 515 -19.06 6.42 -22.54
C LYS A 515 -18.14 6.40 -23.75
N ALA A 516 -17.17 5.49 -23.77
CA ALA A 516 -16.23 5.36 -24.88
C ALA A 516 -16.93 4.94 -26.19
N LEU A 517 -16.75 5.77 -27.22
CA LEU A 517 -17.18 5.52 -28.60
C LEU A 517 -16.06 4.90 -29.44
N LEU A 518 -14.85 5.43 -29.29
CA LEU A 518 -13.68 5.09 -30.10
C LEU A 518 -12.47 5.03 -29.17
N SER A 519 -11.76 3.90 -29.14
CA SER A 519 -10.54 3.71 -28.36
C SER A 519 -9.35 3.53 -29.30
N TYR A 520 -8.32 4.35 -29.11
CA TYR A 520 -7.10 4.38 -29.91
C TYR A 520 -5.87 4.15 -29.04
N SER A 521 -4.77 3.73 -29.67
CA SER A 521 -3.43 3.75 -29.10
C SER A 521 -2.44 4.60 -29.90
N ALA A 522 -1.44 5.14 -29.20
CA ALA A 522 -0.30 5.87 -29.75
C ALA A 522 0.92 4.94 -29.83
N GLY A 523 1.61 4.97 -30.98
CA GLY A 523 2.68 4.03 -31.31
C GLY A 523 2.16 2.91 -32.22
N ARG A 524 2.96 2.50 -33.22
CA ARG A 524 2.58 1.40 -34.11
C ARG A 524 2.51 0.08 -33.33
N PRO A 525 1.56 -0.82 -33.65
CA PRO A 525 1.67 -2.23 -33.25
C PRO A 525 2.94 -2.88 -33.83
#